data_AF-A0A7C5U445-F1
#
_entry.id   AF-A0A7C5U445-F1
#
_cell.length_a   1.000
_cell.length_b   1.000
_cell.length_c   1.000
_cell.angle_alpha   90.00
_cell.angle_beta   90.00
_cell.angle_gamma   90.00
#
_symmetry.space_group_name_H-M   'P 1'
#
loop_
_entity.id
_entity.type
_entity.pdbx_description
1 polymer ?
#
loop_
_entity_poly.entity_id
_entity_poly.type
_entity_poly.pdbx_seq_one_letter_code
_entity_poly.pdbx_strand_id
1 'polypeptide(L)'
;MGEYKYIKEATSFEEIAEYYPYLIQPLLEMGIKVIVCGDVKWGTLGEELEKMNVQKDEILRKLNEIAEKQGGPVRSLKLDL
;
A
#
# COMPACT_ATOMS: atom_id res chain seq x y z
N MET A 1 -18.84 9.44 2.48
CA MET A 1 -17.65 9.18 1.63
C MET A 1 -16.49 9.03 2.58
N GLY A 2 -16.00 7.80 2.81
CA GLY A 2 -14.90 7.58 3.75
C GLY A 2 -13.62 8.14 3.16
N GLU A 3 -13.10 9.22 3.73
CA GLU A 3 -11.81 9.77 3.33
C GLU A 3 -10.70 8.89 3.91
N TYR A 4 -10.19 7.96 3.11
CA TYR A 4 -8.96 7.25 3.47
C TYR A 4 -7.81 8.26 3.56
N LYS A 5 -7.25 8.43 4.76
CA LYS A 5 -6.27 9.48 5.07
C LYS A 5 -4.88 9.18 4.52
N TYR A 6 -4.49 7.91 4.46
CA TYR A 6 -3.15 7.47 4.10
C TYR A 6 -3.12 6.69 2.78
N ILE A 7 -3.81 5.54 2.72
CA ILE A 7 -3.77 4.65 1.56
C ILE A 7 -5.12 4.68 0.82
N LYS A 8 -5.09 4.93 -0.47
CA LYS A 8 -6.27 4.98 -1.35
C LYS A 8 -6.14 3.92 -2.45
N GLU A 9 -7.23 3.65 -3.15
CA GLU A 9 -7.19 2.76 -4.32
C GLU A 9 -6.26 3.31 -5.42
N ALA A 10 -6.15 4.64 -5.53
CA ALA A 10 -5.24 5.30 -6.46
C ALA A 10 -3.78 5.33 -5.98
N THR A 11 -3.49 4.90 -4.75
CA THR A 11 -2.12 4.87 -4.23
C THR A 11 -1.32 3.81 -4.97
N SER A 12 -0.15 4.22 -5.48
CA SER A 12 0.76 3.33 -6.20
C SER A 12 1.53 2.42 -5.25
N PHE A 13 1.90 1.24 -5.73
CA PHE A 13 2.77 0.34 -4.97
C PHE A 13 4.13 0.96 -4.64
N GLU A 14 4.64 1.83 -5.50
CA GLU A 14 5.86 2.64 -5.27
C GLU A 14 5.71 3.54 -4.06
N GLU A 15 4.60 4.27 -3.96
CA GLU A 15 4.32 5.10 -2.78
C GLU A 15 4.20 4.24 -1.51
N ILE A 16 3.56 3.07 -1.61
CA ILE A 16 3.49 2.15 -0.47
C ILE A 16 4.88 1.68 -0.09
N ALA A 17 5.72 1.29 -1.03
CA ALA A 17 7.05 0.80 -0.74
C ALA A 17 7.98 1.89 -0.15
N GLU A 18 7.84 3.12 -0.63
CA GLU A 18 8.66 4.26 -0.21
C GLU A 18 8.20 4.86 1.12
N TYR A 19 6.89 5.11 1.28
CA TYR A 19 6.32 5.80 2.44
C TYR A 19 5.74 4.87 3.49
N TYR A 20 5.35 3.66 3.10
CA TYR A 20 4.65 2.69 3.95
C TYR A 20 5.23 1.26 3.83
N PRO A 21 6.57 1.08 3.91
CA PRO A 21 7.19 -0.24 3.72
C PRO A 21 6.67 -1.32 4.68
N TYR A 22 6.18 -0.92 5.85
CA TYR A 22 5.55 -1.82 6.82
C TYR A 22 4.21 -2.41 6.34
N LEU A 23 3.57 -1.80 5.34
CA LEU A 23 2.34 -2.33 4.72
C LEU A 23 2.64 -3.41 3.68
N ILE A 24 3.89 -3.54 3.22
CA ILE A 24 4.30 -4.58 2.26
C ILE A 24 4.07 -5.97 2.83
N GLN A 25 4.44 -6.20 4.09
CA GLN A 25 4.23 -7.50 4.75
C GLN A 25 2.76 -7.92 4.81
N PRO A 26 1.82 -7.13 5.37
CA PRO A 26 0.42 -7.51 5.41
C PRO A 26 -0.20 -7.62 4.02
N LEU A 27 0.21 -6.79 3.04
CA LEU A 27 -0.20 -6.94 1.64
C LEU A 27 0.22 -8.31 1.09
N LEU A 28 1.47 -8.71 1.34
CA LEU A 28 1.99 -10.00 0.90
C LEU A 28 1.26 -11.18 1.57
N GLU A 29 0.93 -11.07 2.86
CA GLU A 29 0.13 -12.08 3.58
C GLU A 29 -1.29 -12.20 3.02
N MET A 30 -1.85 -11.10 2.50
CA MET A 30 -3.12 -11.09 1.78
C MET A 30 -3.00 -11.60 0.33
N GLY A 31 -1.79 -11.97 -0.11
CA GLY A 31 -1.51 -12.47 -1.46
C GLY A 31 -1.15 -11.38 -2.47
N ILE A 32 -1.05 -10.11 -2.04
CA ILE A 32 -0.78 -8.95 -2.90
C ILE A 32 0.72 -8.71 -2.94
N LYS A 33 1.34 -8.97 -4.09
CA LYS A 33 2.78 -8.81 -4.28
C LYS A 33 3.12 -7.38 -4.67
N VAL A 34 3.60 -6.62 -3.70
CA VAL A 34 4.11 -5.25 -3.92
C VAL A 34 5.49 -5.28 -4.59
N ILE A 35 6.33 -6.26 -4.27
CA ILE A 35 7.66 -6.45 -4.84
C ILE A 35 7.65 -7.70 -5.71
N VAL A 36 8.06 -7.56 -6.97
CA VAL A 36 8.15 -8.64 -7.95
C VAL A 36 9.55 -8.63 -8.56
N CYS A 37 10.23 -9.77 -8.51
CA CYS A 37 11.57 -9.93 -9.11
C CYS A 37 12.65 -8.97 -8.56
N GLY A 38 12.49 -8.49 -7.32
CA GLY A 38 13.44 -7.57 -6.68
C GLY A 38 13.10 -6.08 -6.84
N ASP A 39 12.09 -5.75 -7.66
CA ASP A 39 11.64 -4.38 -7.90
C ASP A 39 10.20 -4.17 -7.45
N VAL A 40 9.85 -2.91 -7.14
CA VAL A 40 8.47 -2.55 -6.81
C VAL A 40 7.63 -2.66 -8.08
N LYS A 41 6.47 -3.30 -7.97
CA LYS A 41 5.53 -3.43 -9.08
C LYS A 41 5.00 -2.06 -9.49
N TRP A 42 4.97 -1.79 -10.79
CA TRP A 42 4.27 -0.62 -11.33
C TRP A 42 2.75 -0.86 -11.34
N GLY A 43 2.00 0.09 -10.80
CA GLY A 43 0.54 0.06 -10.78
C GLY A 43 -0.04 0.56 -9.47
N THR A 44 -1.37 0.64 -9.43
CA THR A 44 -2.12 1.05 -8.26
C THR A 44 -2.62 -0.14 -7.46
N LEU A 45 -2.75 0.06 -6.14
CA LEU A 45 -3.33 -0.95 -5.28
C LEU A 45 -4.75 -1.31 -5.73
N GLY A 46 -5.56 -0.31 -6.09
CA GLY A 46 -6.95 -0.50 -6.53
C GLY A 46 -7.09 -1.44 -7.75
N GLU A 47 -6.26 -1.23 -8.78
CA GLU A 47 -6.29 -2.08 -9.98
C GLU A 47 -5.94 -3.54 -9.67
N GLU A 48 -4.96 -3.78 -8.80
CA GLU A 48 -4.58 -5.14 -8.43
C GLU A 48 -5.69 -5.83 -7.63
N LEU A 49 -6.29 -5.10 -6.67
CA LEU A 49 -7.39 -5.61 -5.86
C LEU A 49 -8.61 -5.94 -6.73
N GLU A 50 -8.89 -5.11 -7.74
CA GLU A 50 -9.96 -5.35 -8.70
C GLU A 50 -9.70 -6.58 -9.57
N LYS A 51 -8.46 -6.76 -10.07
CA LYS A 51 -8.04 -7.95 -10.81
C LYS A 51 -8.16 -9.23 -10.00
N MET A 52 -7.88 -9.16 -8.70
CA MET A 52 -8.02 -10.28 -7.77
C MET A 52 -9.48 -10.51 -7.33
N ASN A 53 -10.40 -9.61 -7.69
CA ASN A 53 -11.80 -9.63 -7.28
C ASN A 53 -11.97 -9.69 -5.74
N VAL A 54 -11.05 -9.06 -5.01
CA VAL A 54 -11.08 -8.98 -3.55
C VAL A 54 -11.78 -7.70 -3.08
N GLN A 55 -12.24 -7.70 -1.82
CA GLN A 55 -12.91 -6.56 -1.22
C GLN A 55 -11.91 -5.43 -0.94
N LYS A 56 -11.72 -4.54 -1.93
CA LYS A 56 -10.75 -3.44 -1.82
C LYS A 56 -10.98 -2.52 -0.63
N ASP A 57 -12.24 -2.27 -0.28
CA ASP A 57 -12.63 -1.42 0.84
C ASP A 57 -12.12 -1.97 2.18
N GLU A 58 -12.25 -3.28 2.41
CA GLU A 58 -11.76 -3.93 3.62
C GLU A 58 -10.24 -3.86 3.74
N ILE A 59 -9.55 -4.06 2.61
CA ILE A 59 -8.08 -4.01 2.57
C ILE A 59 -7.60 -2.59 2.81
N LEU A 60 -8.15 -1.60 2.11
CA LEU A 60 -7.82 -0.19 2.31
C LEU A 60 -8.06 0.24 3.76
N ARG A 61 -9.17 -0.19 4.37
CA ARG A 61 -9.46 0.06 5.77
C ARG A 61 -8.40 -0.52 6.69
N LYS A 62 -8.05 -1.81 6.54
CA LYS A 62 -6.98 -2.44 7.35
C LYS A 62 -5.64 -1.73 7.19
N LEU A 63 -5.26 -1.38 5.97
CA LEU A 63 -4.00 -0.69 5.68
C LEU A 63 -3.97 0.69 6.34
N ASN A 64 -5.06 1.46 6.26
CA ASN A 64 -5.16 2.76 6.92
C ASN A 64 -5.15 2.62 8.45
N GLU A 65 -5.79 1.60 9.03
CA GLU A 65 -5.73 1.35 10.48
C GLU A 65 -4.29 1.02 10.94
N ILE A 66 -3.55 0.23 10.15
CA ILE A 66 -2.13 -0.06 10.44
C ILE A 66 -1.31 1.23 10.32
N ALA A 67 -1.53 2.02 9.26
CA ALA A 67 -0.82 3.28 9.05
C ALA A 67 -1.09 4.29 10.18
N GLU A 68 -2.35 4.38 10.63
CA GLU A 68 -2.73 5.26 11.74
C GLU A 68 -2.08 4.80 13.06
N LYS A 69 -2.05 3.49 13.34
CA LYS A 69 -1.34 2.93 14.49
C LYS A 69 0.17 3.21 14.47
N GLN A 70 0.77 3.23 13.27
CA GLN A 70 2.18 3.56 13.08
C GLN A 70 2.47 5.07 13.06
N GLY A 71 1.44 5.92 13.12
CA GLY A 71 1.59 7.38 13.09
C GLY A 71 1.71 7.99 11.68
N GLY A 72 1.42 7.22 10.63
CA GLY A 72 1.39 7.65 9.23
C GLY A 72 2.61 7.20 8.41
N PRO A 73 2.95 7.93 7.32
CA PRO A 73 4.04 7.56 6.43
C PRO A 73 5.39 7.63 7.15
N VAL A 74 6.14 6.52 7.13
CA VAL A 74 7.51 6.44 7.65
C VAL A 74 8.45 6.79 6.52
N ARG A 75 8.55 8.09 6.20
CA ARG A 75 9.47 8.55 5.16
C ARG A 75 10.91 8.27 5.63
N SER A 76 11.49 7.16 5.17
CA SER A 76 12.94 6.99 5.20
C SER A 76 13.53 8.05 4.26
N LEU A 77 14.60 8.69 4.70
CA LEU A 77 15.13 9.95 4.16
C LEU A 77 15.26 9.96 2.63
N LYS A 78 15.05 11.15 2.07
CA LYS A 78 15.68 11.66 0.83
C LYS A 78 16.80 10.75 0.30
N LEU A 79 16.60 10.17 -0.88
CA LEU A 79 17.72 10.06 -1.82
C LEU A 79 17.52 11.14 -2.87
N ASP A 80 17.94 12.35 -2.49
CA ASP A 80 18.34 13.38 -3.43
C ASP A 80 19.60 12.82 -4.10
N LEU A 81 19.51 12.45 -5.38
CA LEU A 81 20.63 12.01 -6.19
C LEU A 81 20.55 12.69 -7.56
#